data_AF-A0A317YMV4-F1
#
_entry.id   AF-A0A317YMV4-F1
#
_cell.length_a   1.000
_cell.length_b   1.000
_cell.length_c   1.000
_cell.angle_alpha   90.00
_cell.angle_beta   90.00
_cell.angle_gamma   90.00
#
_symmetry.space_group_name_H-M   'P 1'
#
loop_
_entity.id
_entity.type
_entity.pdbx_description
1 polymer ?
#
loop_
_entity_poly.entity_id
_entity_poly.type
_entity_poly.pdbx_seq_one_letter_code
_entity_poly.pdbx_strand_id
1 'polypeptide(L)' 'MRIFITSTNTDVGKTYVTKHLYHALKTRGHRVCIFKPFQTEERQDGTFPDLEVFKNECDLSYDITSLYTFKQPVSPH' A
#
# COMPACT_ATOMS: atom_id res chain seq x y z
N MET A 1 16.32 -5.62 6.67
CA MET A 1 16.30 -4.19 6.29
C MET A 1 14.87 -3.66 6.44
N ARG A 2 14.67 -2.41 6.85
CA ARG A 2 13.37 -1.75 6.90
C ARG A 2 13.48 -0.42 6.15
N ILE A 3 12.52 -0.13 5.27
CA ILE A 3 12.45 1.14 4.53
C ILE A 3 11.13 1.79 4.89
N PHE A 4 11.17 3.02 5.40
CA PHE A 4 9.98 3.78 5.75
C PHE A 4 9.71 4.83 4.66
N ILE A 5 8.57 4.71 3.99
CA ILE A 5 8.14 5.63 2.94
C ILE A 5 7.12 6.59 3.56
N THR A 6 7.42 7.88 3.53
CA THR A 6 6.55 8.95 4.08
C THR A 6 6.39 10.09 3.06
N SER A 7 5.36 10.90 3.24
CA SER A 7 5.12 12.10 2.45
C SER A 7 4.23 13.08 3.21
N THR A 8 4.14 14.31 2.73
CA THR A 8 3.32 15.36 3.38
C THR A 8 1.84 15.31 3.04
N ASN A 9 1.46 14.75 1.88
CA ASN A 9 0.07 14.76 1.40
C ASN A 9 -0.44 13.38 0.94
N THR A 10 -1.74 13.26 0.70
CA THR A 10 -2.34 12.15 -0.07
C THR A 10 -2.08 12.32 -1.57
N ASP A 11 -2.17 11.24 -2.34
CA ASP A 11 -2.01 11.21 -3.81
C ASP A 11 -0.66 11.70 -4.40
N VAL A 12 0.35 11.97 -3.57
CA VAL A 12 1.70 12.39 -4.03
C VAL A 12 2.58 11.23 -4.55
N GLY A 13 2.00 10.09 -4.92
CA GLY A 13 2.73 8.97 -5.51
C GLY A 13 3.37 7.96 -4.53
N LYS A 14 2.96 7.94 -3.25
CA LYS A 14 3.48 6.94 -2.28
C LYS A 14 3.29 5.50 -2.76
N THR A 15 2.09 5.15 -3.22
CA THR A 15 1.77 3.81 -3.70
C THR A 15 2.59 3.45 -4.95
N TYR A 16 2.78 4.40 -5.86
CA TYR A 16 3.62 4.26 -7.04
C TYR A 16 5.09 3.94 -6.68
N VAL A 17 5.70 4.74 -5.78
CA VAL A 17 7.08 4.52 -5.34
C VAL A 17 7.22 3.18 -4.62
N THR A 18 6.24 2.85 -3.78
CA THR A 18 6.24 1.62 -2.97
C THR A 18 6.23 0.37 -3.85
N LYS A 19 5.34 0.27 -4.84
CA LYS A 19 5.27 -0.91 -5.73
C LYS A 19 6.54 -1.06 -6.58
N HIS A 20 7.10 0.04 -7.09
CA HIS A 20 8.32 -0.03 -7.91
C HIS A 20 9.54 -0.42 -7.08
N LEU A 21 9.64 0.07 -5.84
CA LEU A 21 10.68 -0.36 -4.92
C LEU A 21 10.55 -1.84 -4.55
N TYR A 22 9.32 -2.32 -4.33
CA TYR A 22 9.05 -3.73 -4.12
C TYR A 22 9.56 -4.58 -5.29
N HIS A 23 9.18 -4.26 -6.52
CA HIS A 23 9.65 -4.98 -7.71
C HIS A 23 11.17 -4.91 -7.85
N ALA A 24 11.77 -3.73 -7.68
CA ALA A 24 13.22 -3.54 -7.79
C ALA A 24 14.00 -4.39 -6.76
N LEU A 25 13.49 -4.56 -5.54
CA LEU A 25 14.12 -5.40 -4.54
C LEU A 25 13.86 -6.89 -4.80
N LYS A 26 12.65 -7.26 -5.25
CA LYS A 26 12.29 -8.63 -5.63
C LYS A 26 13.14 -9.13 -6.80
N THR A 27 13.36 -8.32 -7.83
CA THR A 27 14.20 -8.69 -8.98
C THR A 27 15.68 -8.88 -8.60
N ARG A 28 16.12 -8.29 -7.49
CA ARG A 28 17.45 -8.51 -6.91
C ARG A 28 17.53 -9.71 -5.97
N GLY A 29 16.47 -10.54 -5.91
CA GLY A 29 16.44 -11.77 -5.11
C GLY A 29 16.11 -11.55 -3.63
N HIS A 30 15.70 -10.34 -3.22
CA HIS A 30 15.30 -10.12 -1.84
C HIS A 30 13.89 -10.67 -1.58
N ARG A 31 13.69 -11.15 -0.35
CA ARG A 31 12.34 -11.39 0.20
C ARG A 31 11.80 -10.05 0.68
N VAL A 32 10.71 -9.58 0.08
CA VAL A 32 10.15 -8.25 0.30
C VAL A 32 8.67 -8.39 0.61
N CYS A 33 8.16 -7.52 1.47
CA CYS A 33 6.75 -7.36 1.77
C CYS A 33 6.46 -5.85 1.85
N ILE A 34 5.24 -5.45 1.50
CA ILE A 34 4.72 -4.09 1.68
C ILE A 34 3.79 -4.10 2.89
N PHE A 35 3.96 -3.14 3.80
CA PHE A 35 3.08 -2.99 4.95
C PHE A 35 2.59 -1.54 5.03
N LYS A 36 1.28 -1.36 4.82
CA LYS A 36 0.54 -0.11 4.94
C LYS A 36 -0.45 -0.25 6.10
N PRO A 37 -0.10 0.21 7.32
CA PRO A 37 -0.88 -0.09 8.52
C PRO A 37 -2.30 0.50 8.51
N PHE A 38 -2.51 1.62 7.81
CA PHE A 38 -3.78 2.30 7.73
C PHE A 38 -4.20 2.46 6.28
N GLN A 39 -5.37 1.94 5.94
CA GLN A 39 -6.02 2.17 4.66
C GLN A 39 -7.41 2.76 4.89
N THR A 40 -7.75 3.78 4.12
CA THR A 40 -9.05 4.46 4.20
C THR A 40 -9.73 4.47 2.84
N GLU A 41 -10.95 5.01 2.80
CA GLU A 41 -11.71 5.22 1.57
C GLU A 41 -12.03 3.88 0.87
N GLU A 42 -12.78 3.03 1.57
CA GLU A 42 -13.37 1.82 1.00
C GLU A 42 -14.31 2.19 -0.15
N ARG A 43 -14.13 1.55 -1.30
CA ARG A 43 -15.03 1.68 -2.44
C ARG A 43 -16.33 0.90 -2.19
N GLN A 44 -17.35 1.16 -3.01
CA GLN A 44 -18.66 0.51 -2.89
C GLN A 44 -18.58 -1.03 -3.01
N ASP A 45 -17.57 -1.56 -3.70
CA ASP A 45 -17.33 -2.99 -3.91
C ASP A 45 -16.49 -3.63 -2.80
N GLY A 46 -16.16 -2.90 -1.73
CA GLY A 46 -15.33 -3.37 -0.63
C GLY A 46 -13.83 -3.35 -0.90
N THR A 47 -13.40 -2.80 -2.05
CA THR A 47 -11.99 -2.70 -2.40
C THR A 47 -11.35 -1.41 -1.89
N PHE A 48 -10.03 -1.44 -1.74
CA PHE A 48 -9.24 -0.26 -1.38
C PHE A 48 -8.25 0.06 -2.50
N PRO A 49 -8.21 1.30 -3.01
CA PRO A 49 -7.40 1.65 -4.19
C PRO A 49 -5.93 1.20 -4.10
N ASP A 50 -5.27 1.49 -2.97
CA ASP A 50 -3.85 1.18 -2.80
C ASP A 50 -3.60 -0.31 -2.55
N LEU A 51 -4.50 -0.99 -1.84
CA LEU A 51 -4.36 -2.42 -1.58
C LEU A 51 -4.64 -3.25 -2.84
N GLU A 52 -5.53 -2.78 -3.73
CA GLU A 52 -5.72 -3.38 -5.05
C GLU A 52 -4.44 -3.29 -5.90
N VAL A 53 -3.69 -2.20 -5.81
CA VAL A 53 -2.38 -2.11 -6.46
C VAL A 53 -1.42 -3.17 -5.91
N PHE A 54 -1.33 -3.33 -4.58
CA PHE A 54 -0.43 -4.32 -3.99
C PHE A 54 -0.88 -5.76 -4.28
N LYS A 55 -2.19 -6.02 -4.31
CA LYS A 55 -2.74 -7.33 -4.65
C LYS A 55 -2.47 -7.69 -6.10
N ASN A 56 -2.84 -6.81 -7.02
CA ASN A 56 -2.83 -7.12 -8.46
C ASN A 56 -1.44 -7.01 -9.08
N GLU A 57 -0.57 -6.14 -8.54
CA GLU A 57 0.77 -5.94 -9.11
C GLU A 57 1.88 -6.57 -8.27
N CYS A 58 1.73 -6.68 -6.95
CA CYS A 58 2.78 -7.22 -6.08
C CYS A 58 2.50 -8.65 -5.57
N ASP A 59 1.35 -9.23 -5.91
CA ASP A 59 0.87 -10.54 -5.43
C ASP A 59 0.83 -10.62 -3.89
N LEU A 60 0.42 -9.51 -3.26
CA LEU A 60 0.30 -9.39 -1.80
C LEU A 60 -1.15 -9.15 -1.39
N SER A 61 -1.70 -10.04 -0.59
CA SER A 61 -3.08 -9.96 -0.10
C SER A 61 -3.27 -8.85 0.95
N TYR A 62 -4.53 -8.53 1.24
CA TYR A 62 -4.89 -7.46 2.17
C TYR A 62 -4.47 -7.77 3.61
N ASP A 63 -4.56 -9.02 4.04
CA ASP A 63 -4.16 -9.50 5.37
C ASP A 63 -2.65 -9.39 5.64
N ILE A 64 -1.85 -9.36 4.57
CA ILE A 64 -0.40 -9.15 4.66
C ILE A 64 -0.06 -7.66 4.63
N THR A 65 -0.78 -6.90 3.79
CA THR A 65 -0.42 -5.51 3.47
C THR A 65 -1.07 -4.48 4.39
N SER A 66 -2.14 -4.83 5.10
CA SER A 66 -2.90 -3.88 5.91
C SER A 66 -3.19 -4.41 7.32
N LEU A 67 -3.43 -3.47 8.25
CA LEU A 67 -3.81 -3.80 9.63
C LEU A 67 -5.18 -3.21 9.97
N TYR A 68 -5.37 -1.92 9.69
CA TYR A 68 -6.62 -1.22 9.91
C TYR A 68 -7.17 -0.66 8.61
N THR A 69 -8.43 -0.96 8.34
CA THR A 69 -9.18 -0.45 7.20
C THR A 69 -10.37 0.39 7.67
N PHE A 70 -10.64 1.49 6.98
CA PHE A 70 -11.74 2.40 7.31
C PHE A 70 -12.55 2.73 6.06
N LYS A 71 -13.88 2.72 6.21
CA LYS A 71 -14.80 3.14 5.15
C LYS A 71 -14.61 4.60 4.76
N GLN A 72 -14.53 5.47 5.76
CA GLN A 72 -14.41 6.91 5.56
C GLN A 72 -12.94 7.34 5.50
N PRO A 73 -12.64 8.46 4.83
CA PRO A 73 -11.34 9.12 4.97
C PRO A 73 -11.09 9.51 6.43
N VAL A 74 -9.86 9.34 6.90
CA VAL A 74 -9.43 9.72 8.27
C VAL A 74 -8.60 11.01 8.30
N SER A 75 -8.19 11.52 7.14
CA SER A 75 -7.51 12.81 7.08
C SER A 75 -8.54 13.92 7.30
N PRO A 76 -8.31 14.86 8.24
CA PRO A 76 -9.08 16.09 8.25
C PRO A 76 -8.87 16.81 6.91
N HIS A 77 -9.97 17.21 6.29
CA HIS A 77 -10.00 18.13 5.15
C HIS A 77 -10.19 19.56 5.66
#